data_AF-A0A812F5X9-F1
#
_entry.id   AF-A0A812F5X9-F1
#
_cell.length_a   1.000
_cell.length_b   1.000
_cell.length_c   1.000
_cell.angle_alpha   90.00
_cell.angle_beta   90.00
_cell.angle_gamma   90.00
#
_symmetry.space_group_name_H-M   'P 1'
#
loop_
_entity.id
_entity.type
_entity.pdbx_description
1 polymer ?
#
loop_
_entity_poly.entity_id
_entity_poly.type
_entity_poly.pdbx_seq_one_letter_code
_entity_poly.pdbx_strand_id
1 'polypeptide(L)'
;MSDNGEKSLAEKLDIAIENLSVWHRVTLVMVIIGLLSLSVVISLSQYYFHQEISKHGQIIEIKDESGNVELVFDPNSDDIFSTQSILNLYTTQVWLMASNGLVIGLLSFLFLWITYRGHAYRKELRAIENQLIRQSYLVNFETSIPEGNDRIDKILNHSCLVFPELQSLLGGKTDRKKLPYRVDQTIGRQKIDVIVSTKRGDFIVKFFDYVSVQTLEQFTDDLAKSGKAIFRVLCISKNYDEQLQSSQLSSIMQRLNLDFDMDLIFEDEQGYSMLWIN
;
A
#
# COMPACT_ATOMS: atom_id res chain seq x y z
N MET A 1 -38.35 12.20 -4.72
CA MET A 1 -37.65 10.99 -5.19
C MET A 1 -36.25 11.43 -5.55
N SER A 2 -35.29 11.10 -4.70
CA SER A 2 -33.90 11.56 -4.83
C SER A 2 -33.20 10.69 -5.87
N ASP A 3 -32.80 11.32 -6.96
CA ASP A 3 -31.99 10.76 -8.03
C ASP A 3 -30.57 10.52 -7.50
N ASN A 4 -30.36 9.38 -6.85
CA ASN A 4 -29.02 8.87 -6.57
C ASN A 4 -28.54 8.17 -7.85
N GLY A 5 -28.08 8.96 -8.81
CA GLY A 5 -27.32 8.46 -9.95
C GLY A 5 -26.13 7.65 -9.43
N GLU A 6 -26.22 6.33 -9.52
CA GLU A 6 -25.10 5.44 -9.24
C GLU A 6 -23.96 5.81 -10.19
N LYS A 7 -22.98 6.56 -9.67
CA LYS A 7 -21.77 6.93 -10.42
C LYS A 7 -21.16 5.68 -11.04
N SER A 8 -20.77 5.78 -12.30
CA SER A 8 -20.10 4.71 -13.03
C SER A 8 -18.83 4.27 -12.28
N LEU A 9 -18.47 2.99 -12.37
CA LEU A 9 -17.28 2.44 -11.71
C LEU A 9 -15.98 3.15 -12.12
N ALA A 10 -15.88 3.59 -13.37
CA ALA A 10 -14.77 4.41 -13.85
C ALA A 10 -14.72 5.77 -13.14
N GLU A 11 -15.87 6.42 -12.97
CA GLU A 11 -15.98 7.70 -12.27
C GLU A 11 -15.66 7.56 -10.78
N LYS A 12 -16.07 6.45 -10.15
CA LYS A 12 -15.69 6.12 -8.77
C LYS A 12 -14.18 5.92 -8.62
N LEU A 13 -13.53 5.26 -9.58
CA LEU A 13 -12.08 5.07 -9.60
C LEU A 13 -11.33 6.39 -9.75
N ASP A 14 -11.73 7.23 -10.72
CA ASP A 14 -11.12 8.53 -10.95
C ASP A 14 -11.24 9.45 -9.73
N ILE A 15 -12.43 9.50 -9.12
CA ILE A 15 -12.65 10.25 -7.86
C ILE A 15 -11.76 9.71 -6.73
N ALA A 16 -11.60 8.39 -6.62
CA ALA A 16 -10.77 7.78 -5.59
C ALA A 16 -9.28 8.09 -5.80
N ILE A 17 -8.79 8.08 -7.04
CA ILE A 17 -7.42 8.44 -7.41
C ILE A 17 -7.15 9.92 -7.14
N GLU A 18 -8.07 10.80 -7.56
CA GLU A 18 -7.96 12.25 -7.33
C GLU A 18 -7.93 12.55 -5.82
N ASN A 19 -8.84 11.97 -5.05
CA ASN A 19 -8.88 12.13 -3.60
C ASN A 19 -7.59 11.63 -2.93
N LEU A 20 -7.01 10.50 -3.38
CA LEU A 20 -5.75 9.98 -2.83
C LEU A 20 -4.57 10.92 -3.11
N SER A 21 -4.52 11.51 -4.30
CA SER A 21 -3.49 12.47 -4.72
C SER A 21 -3.60 13.78 -3.95
N VAL A 22 -4.80 14.35 -3.85
CA VAL A 22 -5.09 15.56 -3.05
C VAL A 22 -4.73 15.31 -1.59
N TRP A 23 -5.12 14.17 -1.04
CA TRP A 23 -4.82 13.80 0.33
C TRP A 23 -3.31 13.71 0.59
N HIS A 24 -2.54 13.05 -0.28
CA HIS A 24 -1.07 13.01 -0.14
C HIS A 24 -0.45 14.41 -0.16
N ARG A 25 -0.90 15.30 -1.05
CA ARG A 25 -0.39 16.68 -1.13
C ARG A 25 -0.73 17.47 0.13
N VAL A 26 -1.96 17.39 0.62
CA VAL A 26 -2.40 18.05 1.86
C VAL A 26 -1.60 17.53 3.06
N THR A 27 -1.38 16.21 3.14
CA THR A 27 -0.57 15.61 4.19
C THR A 27 0.87 16.11 4.18
N LEU A 28 1.51 16.15 3.00
CA LEU A 28 2.89 16.62 2.87
C LEU A 28 3.02 18.09 3.30
N VAL A 29 2.09 18.95 2.87
CA VAL A 29 2.03 20.36 3.28
C VAL A 29 1.84 20.48 4.80
N MET A 30 0.92 19.72 5.39
CA MET A 30 0.69 19.71 6.84
C MET A 30 1.92 19.28 7.64
N VAL A 31 2.65 18.27 7.17
CA VAL A 31 3.90 17.82 7.81
C VAL A 31 4.97 18.91 7.72
N ILE A 32 5.14 19.56 6.57
CA ILE A 32 6.09 20.66 6.41
C ILE A 32 5.73 21.83 7.36
N ILE A 33 4.46 22.24 7.40
CA ILE A 33 4.00 23.32 8.29
C ILE A 33 4.24 22.94 9.75
N GLY A 34 3.95 21.70 10.13
CA GLY A 34 4.16 21.20 11.49
C GLY A 34 5.64 21.13 11.91
N LEU A 35 6.53 20.77 10.99
CA LEU A 35 7.97 20.80 11.24
C LEU A 35 8.50 22.24 11.35
N LEU A 36 8.01 23.15 10.49
CA LEU A 36 8.36 24.57 10.56
C LEU A 36 7.87 25.21 11.86
N SER A 37 6.64 24.92 12.29
CA SER A 37 6.11 25.44 13.55
C SER A 37 6.89 24.93 14.76
N LEU A 38 7.26 23.64 14.77
CA LEU A 38 8.11 23.07 15.82
C LEU A 38 9.48 23.78 15.89
N SER A 39 10.12 24.02 14.74
CA SER A 39 11.39 24.75 14.69
C SER A 39 11.27 26.16 15.25
N VAL A 40 10.22 26.89 14.88
CA VAL A 40 10.00 28.27 15.35
C VAL A 40 9.76 28.29 16.87
N VAL A 41 8.96 27.37 17.40
CA VAL A 41 8.69 27.28 18.83
C VAL A 41 9.96 26.94 19.61
N ILE A 42 10.79 26.00 19.14
CA ILE A 42 12.07 25.66 19.77
C ILE A 42 13.03 26.85 19.73
N SER A 43 13.15 27.55 18.59
CA SER A 43 14.03 28.72 18.49
C SER A 43 13.58 29.87 19.39
N LEU A 44 12.28 30.18 19.43
CA LEU A 44 11.73 31.18 20.34
C LEU A 44 11.93 30.77 21.81
N SER A 45 11.74 29.49 22.11
CA SER A 45 11.97 28.90 23.43
C SER A 45 13.40 29.13 23.91
N GLN A 46 14.38 28.82 23.06
CA GLN A 46 15.79 29.02 23.36
C GLN A 46 16.13 30.51 23.49
N TYR A 47 15.56 31.35 22.63
CA TYR A 47 15.75 32.80 22.68
C TYR A 47 15.24 33.41 23.99
N TYR A 48 14.01 33.10 24.40
CA TYR A 48 13.44 33.62 25.65
C TYR A 48 14.23 33.12 26.87
N PHE A 49 14.64 31.85 26.87
CA PHE A 49 15.47 31.30 27.93
C PHE A 49 16.83 32.02 28.03
N HIS A 50 17.50 32.23 26.90
CA HIS A 50 18.77 32.95 26.84
C HIS A 50 18.61 34.42 27.26
N GLN A 51 17.52 35.08 26.83
CA GLN A 51 17.21 36.45 27.23
C GLN A 51 16.99 36.54 28.74
N GLU A 52 16.27 35.60 29.35
CA GLU A 52 16.05 35.62 30.80
C GLU A 52 17.34 35.36 31.58
N ILE A 53 18.19 34.42 31.13
CA ILE A 53 19.52 34.19 31.71
C ILE A 53 20.39 35.45 31.60
N SER A 54 20.38 36.12 30.44
CA SER A 54 21.22 37.31 30.18
C SER A 54 20.94 38.49 31.11
N LYS A 55 19.73 38.54 31.72
CA LYS A 55 19.39 39.55 32.73
C LYS A 55 20.15 39.34 34.04
N HIS A 56 20.56 38.10 34.34
CA HIS A 56 21.17 37.72 35.61
C HIS A 56 22.68 37.46 35.51
N GLY A 57 23.19 37.21 34.31
CA GLY A 57 24.61 36.97 34.06
C GLY A 57 24.84 36.47 32.64
N GLN A 58 26.07 36.10 32.33
CA GLN A 58 26.48 35.57 31.03
C GLN A 58 27.02 34.16 31.17
N ILE A 59 26.84 33.31 30.16
CA ILE A 59 27.49 32.00 30.11
C ILE A 59 28.81 32.19 29.37
N ILE A 60 29.92 31.99 30.06
CA ILE A 60 31.27 32.07 29.50
C ILE A 60 31.84 30.66 29.32
N GLU A 61 32.57 30.48 28.23
CA GLU A 61 33.37 29.28 28.01
C GLU A 61 34.73 29.47 28.67
N ILE A 62 35.03 28.62 29.66
CA ILE A 62 36.33 28.56 30.31
C ILE A 62 37.02 27.29 29.82
N LYS A 63 38.28 27.41 29.38
CA LYS A 63 39.10 26.25 29.07
C LYS A 63 39.84 25.82 30.32
N ASP A 64 39.59 24.60 30.76
CA ASP A 64 40.38 23.96 31.82
C ASP A 64 41.84 23.76 31.36
N GLU A 65 42.77 23.60 32.30
CA GLU A 65 44.19 23.34 32.05
C GLU A 65 44.43 22.09 31.18
N SER A 66 43.45 21.18 31.15
CA SER A 66 43.43 19.98 30.30
C SER A 66 42.97 20.24 28.85
N GLY A 67 42.58 21.48 28.51
CA GLY A 67 42.06 21.86 27.19
C GLY A 67 40.57 21.59 26.96
N ASN A 68 39.85 21.14 27.98
CA ASN A 68 38.40 20.91 27.92
C ASN A 68 37.65 22.24 28.06
N VAL A 69 36.61 22.43 27.25
CA VAL A 69 35.74 23.61 27.32
C VAL A 69 34.63 23.34 28.34
N GLU A 70 34.58 24.13 29.39
CA GLU A 70 33.52 24.11 30.40
C GLU A 70 32.70 25.40 30.31
N LEU A 71 31.38 25.28 30.40
CA LEU A 71 30.45 26.41 30.37
C LEU A 71 30.17 26.84 31.81
N VAL A 72 30.60 28.04 32.18
CA VAL A 72 30.40 28.60 33.52
C VAL A 72 29.50 29.82 33.44
N PHE A 73 28.56 29.94 34.37
CA PHE A 73 27.71 31.13 34.49
C PHE A 73 28.42 32.20 35.33
N ASP A 74 28.68 33.35 34.71
CA ASP A 74 29.29 34.54 35.30
C ASP A 74 28.20 35.56 35.64
N PRO A 75 27.82 35.71 36.92
CA PRO A 75 26.69 36.54 37.34
C PRO A 75 27.03 38.04 37.33
N ASN A 76 26.03 38.89 37.02
CA ASN A 76 26.20 40.35 37.04
C ASN A 76 26.24 40.96 38.45
N SER A 77 25.85 40.20 39.49
CA SER A 77 25.84 40.64 40.89
C SER A 77 26.01 39.46 41.86
N ASP A 78 26.50 39.74 43.07
CA ASP A 78 26.69 38.74 44.14
C ASP A 78 25.38 38.07 44.60
N ASP A 79 24.24 38.77 44.49
CA ASP A 79 22.91 38.16 44.60
C ASP A 79 22.53 37.53 43.25
N ILE A 80 22.89 36.26 43.11
CA ILE A 80 22.89 35.53 41.83
C ILE A 80 21.45 35.36 41.28
N PHE A 81 20.46 35.09 42.14
CA PHE A 81 19.05 35.05 41.76
C PHE A 81 18.14 35.39 42.95
N SER A 82 17.29 36.41 42.81
CA SER A 82 16.19 36.62 43.77
C SER A 82 15.19 35.45 43.71
N THR A 83 14.46 35.18 44.79
CA THR A 83 13.37 34.17 44.78
C THR A 83 12.39 34.38 43.63
N GLN A 84 12.13 35.63 43.27
CA GLN A 84 11.27 36.00 42.16
C GLN A 84 11.89 35.63 40.79
N SER A 85 13.20 35.78 40.63
CA SER A 85 13.93 35.41 39.41
C SER A 85 13.93 33.91 39.18
N ILE A 86 14.11 33.11 40.24
CA ILE A 86 14.04 31.64 40.17
C ILE A 86 12.62 31.19 39.77
N LEU A 87 11.59 31.82 40.36
CA LEU A 87 10.20 31.57 40.01
C LEU A 87 9.91 31.91 38.53
N ASN A 88 10.40 33.03 38.03
CA ASN A 88 10.23 33.43 36.63
C ASN A 88 10.94 32.47 35.66
N LEU A 89 12.14 32.00 35.99
CA LEU A 89 12.89 31.06 35.16
C LEU A 89 12.20 29.70 35.09
N TYR A 90 11.72 29.20 36.24
CA TYR A 90 11.00 27.92 36.32
C TYR A 90 9.65 27.98 35.59
N THR A 91 8.88 29.04 35.79
CA THR A 91 7.59 29.25 35.09
C THR A 91 7.78 29.36 33.57
N THR A 92 8.82 30.06 33.12
CA THR A 92 9.20 30.12 31.70
C THR A 92 9.52 28.73 31.17
N GLN A 93 10.35 27.95 31.87
CA GLN A 93 10.70 26.59 31.47
C GLN A 93 9.48 25.67 31.36
N VAL A 94 8.57 25.71 32.34
CA VAL A 94 7.32 24.93 32.33
C VAL A 94 6.43 25.32 31.15
N TRP A 95 6.31 26.61 30.86
CA TRP A 95 5.50 27.10 29.73
C TRP A 95 6.08 26.64 28.38
N LEU A 96 7.41 26.65 28.26
CA LEU A 96 8.12 26.15 27.07
C LEU A 96 7.94 24.63 26.89
N MET A 97 8.03 23.85 27.96
CA MET A 97 7.75 22.41 27.92
C MET A 97 6.30 22.12 27.51
N ALA A 98 5.34 22.87 28.05
CA ALA A 98 3.93 22.72 27.71
C ALA A 98 3.65 23.07 26.23
N SER A 99 4.26 24.14 25.72
CA SER A 99 4.14 24.54 24.31
C SER A 99 4.69 23.47 23.36
N ASN A 100 5.90 22.96 23.63
CA ASN A 100 6.51 21.88 22.85
C ASN A 100 5.65 20.60 22.91
N GLY A 101 5.13 20.25 24.09
CA GLY A 101 4.26 19.09 24.28
C GLY A 101 2.97 19.19 23.45
N LEU A 102 2.36 20.38 23.35
CA LEU A 102 1.17 20.62 22.55
C LEU A 102 1.45 20.41 21.06
N VAL A 103 2.56 20.95 20.53
CA VAL A 103 2.95 20.80 19.12
C VAL A 103 3.20 19.32 18.79
N ILE A 104 3.93 18.60 19.65
CA ILE A 104 4.19 17.17 19.49
C ILE A 104 2.89 16.36 19.54
N GLY A 105 1.97 16.70 20.46
CA GLY A 105 0.66 16.08 20.55
C GLY A 105 -0.18 16.25 19.28
N LEU A 106 -0.21 17.47 18.72
CA LEU A 106 -0.91 17.76 17.45
C LEU A 106 -0.30 17.00 16.28
N LEU A 107 1.04 16.98 16.17
CA LEU A 107 1.74 16.22 15.13
C LEU A 107 1.45 14.71 15.24
N SER A 108 1.45 14.17 16.46
CA SER A 108 1.16 12.76 16.72
C SER A 108 -0.28 12.41 16.37
N PHE A 109 -1.24 13.26 16.74
CA PHE A 109 -2.64 13.11 16.36
C PHE A 109 -2.82 13.15 14.85
N LEU A 110 -2.20 14.13 14.15
CA LEU A 110 -2.24 14.22 12.70
C LEU A 110 -1.66 12.96 12.06
N PHE A 111 -0.52 12.47 12.54
CA PHE A 111 0.10 11.25 12.04
C PHE A 111 -0.82 10.04 12.18
N LEU A 112 -1.44 9.86 13.35
CA LEU A 112 -2.41 8.77 13.57
C LEU A 112 -3.63 8.90 12.66
N TRP A 113 -4.20 10.10 12.56
CA TRP A 113 -5.34 10.38 11.68
C TRP A 113 -5.02 10.08 10.22
N ILE A 114 -3.84 10.49 9.75
CA ILE A 114 -3.34 10.23 8.41
C ILE A 114 -3.23 8.72 8.18
N THR A 115 -2.59 8.00 9.10
CA THR A 115 -2.36 6.56 8.94
C THR A 115 -3.69 5.79 8.90
N TYR A 116 -4.63 6.17 9.77
CA TYR A 116 -5.97 5.58 9.81
C TYR A 116 -6.75 5.83 8.52
N ARG A 117 -6.81 7.09 8.07
CA ARG A 117 -7.60 7.46 6.87
C ARG A 117 -6.96 6.92 5.58
N GLY A 118 -5.63 6.89 5.50
CA GLY A 118 -4.91 6.29 4.38
C GLY A 118 -5.22 4.80 4.22
N HIS A 119 -5.41 4.07 5.32
CA HIS A 119 -5.83 2.67 5.27
C HIS A 119 -7.26 2.51 4.71
N ALA A 120 -8.19 3.40 5.10
CA ALA A 120 -9.55 3.39 4.60
C ALA A 120 -9.61 3.63 3.08
N TYR A 121 -8.90 4.65 2.56
CA TYR A 121 -8.86 4.92 1.11
C TYR A 121 -8.25 3.76 0.31
N ARG A 122 -7.20 3.12 0.81
CA ARG A 122 -6.62 1.93 0.17
C ARG A 122 -7.62 0.77 0.13
N LYS A 123 -8.44 0.60 1.17
CA LYS A 123 -9.48 -0.43 1.21
C LYS A 123 -10.57 -0.14 0.18
N GLU A 124 -11.03 1.10 0.05
CA GLU A 124 -12.02 1.51 -0.95
C GLU A 124 -11.50 1.33 -2.38
N LEU A 125 -10.26 1.75 -2.66
CA LEU A 125 -9.62 1.55 -3.96
C LEU A 125 -9.54 0.07 -4.34
N ARG A 126 -9.12 -0.80 -3.40
CA ARG A 126 -9.11 -2.26 -3.63
C ARG A 126 -10.50 -2.81 -3.92
N ALA A 127 -11.54 -2.32 -3.24
CA ALA A 127 -12.90 -2.76 -3.49
C ALA A 127 -13.39 -2.35 -4.89
N ILE A 128 -13.10 -1.12 -5.32
CA ILE A 128 -13.43 -0.63 -6.67
C ILE A 128 -12.64 -1.40 -7.73
N GLU A 129 -11.36 -1.63 -7.50
CA GLU A 129 -10.49 -2.43 -8.38
C GLU A 129 -11.02 -3.86 -8.55
N ASN A 130 -11.38 -4.55 -7.46
CA ASN A 130 -11.96 -5.88 -7.53
C ASN A 130 -13.30 -5.88 -8.29
N GLN A 131 -14.14 -4.86 -8.11
CA GLN A 131 -15.38 -4.71 -8.88
C GLN A 131 -15.12 -4.51 -10.37
N LEU A 132 -14.12 -3.69 -10.73
CA LEU A 132 -13.69 -3.50 -12.11
C LEU A 132 -13.10 -4.77 -12.72
N ILE A 133 -12.27 -5.50 -11.98
CA ILE A 133 -11.73 -6.80 -12.41
C ILE A 133 -12.88 -7.76 -12.71
N ARG A 134 -13.86 -7.89 -11.80
CA ARG A 134 -15.02 -8.79 -11.99
C ARG A 134 -15.88 -8.39 -13.19
N GLN A 135 -16.13 -7.10 -13.38
CA GLN A 135 -16.91 -6.63 -14.53
C GLN A 135 -16.14 -6.80 -15.85
N SER A 136 -14.84 -6.50 -15.83
CA SER A 136 -13.95 -6.69 -16.99
C SER A 136 -13.82 -8.17 -17.35
N TYR A 137 -13.81 -9.07 -16.36
CA TYR A 137 -13.89 -10.51 -16.57
C TYR A 137 -15.17 -10.89 -17.31
N LEU A 138 -16.34 -10.52 -16.80
CA LEU A 138 -17.61 -10.88 -17.42
C LEU A 138 -17.70 -10.34 -18.85
N VAL A 139 -17.31 -9.09 -19.08
CA VAL A 139 -17.37 -8.50 -20.42
C VAL A 139 -16.32 -9.11 -21.34
N ASN A 140 -15.05 -9.12 -20.95
CA ASN A 140 -13.98 -9.51 -21.86
C ASN A 140 -13.88 -11.03 -21.99
N PHE A 141 -13.85 -11.81 -20.90
CA PHE A 141 -13.72 -13.28 -21.00
C PHE A 141 -14.94 -13.93 -21.67
N GLU A 142 -16.16 -13.41 -21.48
CA GLU A 142 -17.34 -14.03 -22.11
C GLU A 142 -17.65 -13.52 -23.52
N THR A 143 -17.22 -12.31 -23.89
CA THR A 143 -17.65 -11.70 -25.19
C THR A 143 -16.54 -11.42 -26.18
N SER A 144 -15.26 -11.43 -25.76
CA SER A 144 -14.16 -11.16 -26.68
C SER A 144 -13.47 -12.44 -27.14
N ILE A 145 -13.08 -12.47 -28.42
CA ILE A 145 -12.34 -13.59 -29.01
C ILE A 145 -10.87 -13.40 -28.63
N PRO A 146 -10.23 -14.39 -27.97
CA PRO A 146 -8.85 -14.23 -27.53
C PRO A 146 -7.89 -14.11 -28.72
N GLU A 147 -7.16 -12.99 -28.77
CA GLU A 147 -6.18 -12.68 -29.81
C GLU A 147 -4.79 -13.20 -29.43
N GLY A 148 -4.10 -13.87 -30.34
CA GLY A 148 -2.75 -14.39 -30.10
C GLY A 148 -2.37 -15.52 -31.04
N ASN A 149 -1.07 -15.73 -31.22
CA ASN A 149 -0.56 -16.76 -32.13
C ASN A 149 -0.62 -18.16 -31.51
N ASP A 150 -0.43 -18.26 -30.20
CA ASP A 150 -0.48 -19.50 -29.44
C ASP A 150 -1.43 -19.38 -28.23
N ARG A 151 -1.68 -20.51 -27.56
CA ARG A 151 -2.59 -20.61 -26.40
C ARG A 151 -2.15 -19.71 -25.23
N ILE A 152 -0.85 -19.47 -25.07
CA ILE A 152 -0.28 -18.64 -24.01
C ILE A 152 -0.47 -17.15 -24.32
N ASP A 153 -0.12 -16.73 -25.54
CA ASP A 153 -0.32 -15.37 -26.04
C ASP A 153 -1.81 -14.99 -25.91
N LYS A 154 -2.71 -15.91 -26.31
CA LYS A 154 -4.16 -15.72 -26.21
C LYS A 154 -4.62 -15.38 -24.79
N ILE A 155 -4.32 -16.25 -23.82
CA ILE A 155 -4.76 -16.02 -22.44
C ILE A 155 -4.09 -14.79 -21.81
N LEU A 156 -2.81 -14.53 -22.11
CA LEU A 156 -2.09 -13.39 -21.53
C LEU A 156 -2.61 -12.06 -22.08
N ASN A 157 -2.88 -11.97 -23.38
CA ASN A 157 -3.50 -10.79 -23.98
C ASN A 157 -4.89 -10.55 -23.38
N HIS A 158 -5.66 -11.62 -23.19
CA HIS A 158 -6.97 -11.55 -22.54
C HIS A 158 -6.87 -11.06 -21.10
N SER A 159 -5.90 -11.58 -20.35
CA SER A 159 -5.62 -11.20 -18.98
C SER A 159 -5.17 -9.74 -18.87
N CYS A 160 -4.47 -9.19 -19.87
CA CYS A 160 -4.10 -7.78 -19.91
C CYS A 160 -5.31 -6.82 -19.99
N LEU A 161 -6.44 -7.27 -20.53
CA LEU A 161 -7.68 -6.46 -20.58
C LEU A 161 -8.35 -6.38 -19.20
N VAL A 162 -8.05 -7.32 -18.33
CA VAL A 162 -8.68 -7.48 -17.02
C VAL A 162 -7.79 -6.98 -15.88
N PHE A 163 -6.48 -7.20 -15.97
CA PHE A 163 -5.53 -6.92 -14.89
C PHE A 163 -4.66 -5.69 -15.17
N PRO A 164 -4.87 -4.59 -14.44
CA PRO A 164 -4.03 -3.39 -14.54
C PRO A 164 -2.55 -3.68 -14.29
N GLU A 165 -2.22 -4.63 -13.41
CA GLU A 165 -0.84 -5.05 -13.12
C GLU A 165 -0.12 -5.52 -14.37
N LEU A 166 -0.78 -6.35 -15.18
CA LEU A 166 -0.22 -6.86 -16.43
C LEU A 166 -0.13 -5.74 -17.47
N GLN A 167 -1.16 -4.91 -17.57
CA GLN A 167 -1.16 -3.76 -18.48
C GLN A 167 0.00 -2.79 -18.17
N SER A 168 0.31 -2.58 -16.89
CA SER A 168 1.40 -1.69 -16.46
C SER A 168 2.78 -2.12 -16.97
N LEU A 169 2.99 -3.43 -17.20
CA LEU A 169 4.23 -3.98 -17.73
C LEU A 169 4.42 -3.65 -19.22
N LEU A 170 3.33 -3.34 -19.94
CA LEU A 170 3.35 -2.96 -21.35
C LEU A 170 3.76 -1.49 -21.57
N GLY A 171 3.80 -0.68 -20.50
CA GLY A 171 4.46 0.63 -20.51
C GLY A 171 3.75 1.71 -21.35
N GLY A 172 2.43 1.64 -21.51
CA GLY A 172 1.59 2.72 -22.07
C GLY A 172 1.87 3.11 -23.53
N LYS A 173 2.78 2.41 -24.23
CA LYS A 173 3.08 2.63 -25.64
C LYS A 173 2.37 1.57 -26.47
N THR A 174 1.55 2.04 -27.40
CA THR A 174 0.68 1.30 -28.34
C THR A 174 1.40 0.34 -29.28
N ASP A 175 2.73 0.27 -29.27
CA ASP A 175 3.48 -0.70 -30.06
C ASP A 175 3.70 -1.98 -29.27
N ARG A 176 2.80 -2.95 -29.47
CA ARG A 176 2.97 -4.42 -29.39
C ARG A 176 4.17 -4.93 -28.58
N LYS A 177 4.37 -4.48 -27.34
CA LYS A 177 5.31 -5.14 -26.43
C LYS A 177 4.60 -6.39 -25.93
N LYS A 178 5.21 -7.56 -26.16
CA LYS A 178 4.75 -8.79 -25.52
C LYS A 178 5.05 -8.70 -24.02
N LEU A 179 4.15 -9.25 -23.21
CA LEU A 179 4.41 -9.40 -21.78
C LEU A 179 5.71 -10.20 -21.58
N PRO A 180 6.59 -9.77 -20.66
CA PRO A 180 7.71 -10.61 -20.26
C PRO A 180 7.19 -11.77 -19.39
N TYR A 181 7.12 -12.97 -19.97
CA TYR A 181 6.72 -14.18 -19.26
C TYR A 181 7.82 -15.24 -19.28
N ARG A 182 7.80 -16.11 -18.26
CA ARG A 182 8.66 -17.30 -18.14
C ARG A 182 7.78 -18.53 -18.31
N VAL A 183 8.25 -19.51 -19.07
CA VAL A 183 7.52 -20.77 -19.32
C VAL A 183 8.17 -21.95 -18.61
N ASP A 184 7.38 -23.01 -18.40
CA ASP A 184 7.85 -24.32 -17.92
C ASP A 184 8.68 -24.27 -16.63
N GLN A 185 8.28 -23.40 -15.69
CA GLN A 185 8.98 -23.20 -14.42
C GLN A 185 8.45 -24.13 -13.36
N THR A 186 9.33 -24.73 -12.55
CA THR A 186 8.90 -25.50 -11.37
C THR A 186 8.70 -24.58 -10.16
N ILE A 187 7.51 -24.62 -9.57
CA ILE A 187 7.21 -24.02 -8.27
C ILE A 187 6.84 -25.14 -7.30
N GLY A 188 7.64 -25.31 -6.25
CA GLY A 188 7.50 -26.46 -5.36
C GLY A 188 7.69 -27.77 -6.13
N ARG A 189 6.65 -28.60 -6.18
CA ARG A 189 6.62 -29.84 -6.97
C ARG A 189 5.84 -29.71 -8.28
N GLN A 190 5.26 -28.55 -8.55
CA GLN A 190 4.38 -28.32 -9.68
C GLN A 190 5.13 -27.68 -10.84
N LYS A 191 4.89 -28.20 -12.04
CA LYS A 191 5.37 -27.58 -13.27
C LYS A 191 4.34 -26.55 -13.74
N ILE A 192 4.72 -25.28 -13.73
CA ILE A 192 3.90 -24.15 -14.13
C ILE A 192 4.15 -23.82 -15.60
N ASP A 193 3.08 -23.59 -16.35
CA ASP A 193 3.18 -23.33 -17.79
C ASP A 193 3.62 -21.89 -18.06
N VAL A 194 3.12 -20.91 -17.30
CA VAL A 194 3.46 -19.49 -17.49
C VAL A 194 3.54 -18.76 -16.15
N ILE A 195 4.56 -17.90 -16.01
CA ILE A 195 4.72 -16.96 -14.90
C ILE A 195 5.05 -15.57 -15.45
N VAL A 196 4.26 -14.57 -15.05
CA VAL A 196 4.56 -13.14 -15.25
C VAL A 196 4.84 -12.51 -13.90
N SER A 197 6.03 -11.96 -13.71
CA SER A 197 6.40 -11.32 -12.44
C SER A 197 5.90 -9.88 -12.40
N THR A 198 5.07 -9.56 -11.41
CA THR A 198 4.52 -8.21 -11.21
C THR A 198 5.03 -7.61 -9.90
N LYS A 199 4.75 -6.32 -9.67
CA LYS A 199 5.08 -5.66 -8.39
C LYS A 199 4.29 -6.22 -7.20
N ARG A 200 3.15 -6.87 -7.44
CA ARG A 200 2.29 -7.48 -6.39
C ARG A 200 2.62 -8.94 -6.10
N GLY A 201 3.47 -9.56 -6.93
CA GLY A 201 3.76 -10.99 -6.89
C GLY A 201 3.71 -11.61 -8.29
N ASP A 202 3.99 -12.91 -8.35
CA ASP A 202 3.91 -13.68 -9.58
C ASP A 202 2.44 -13.91 -9.99
N PHE A 203 2.13 -13.60 -11.25
CA PHE A 203 0.89 -13.98 -11.93
C PHE A 203 1.14 -15.30 -12.66
N ILE A 204 0.38 -16.33 -12.30
CA ILE A 204 0.62 -17.71 -12.70
C ILE A 204 -0.51 -18.18 -13.62
N VAL A 205 -0.17 -18.83 -14.73
CA VAL A 205 -1.14 -19.56 -15.56
C VAL A 205 -0.74 -21.02 -15.62
N LYS A 206 -1.71 -21.89 -15.33
CA LYS A 206 -1.56 -23.34 -15.39
C LYS A 206 -2.69 -23.95 -16.22
N PHE A 207 -2.31 -24.67 -17.26
CA PHE A 207 -3.20 -25.46 -18.08
C PHE A 207 -3.26 -26.89 -17.56
N PHE A 208 -4.47 -27.40 -17.44
CA PHE A 208 -4.77 -28.77 -17.05
C PHE A 208 -5.60 -29.44 -18.15
N ASP A 209 -5.45 -30.77 -18.26
CA ASP A 209 -6.35 -31.57 -19.10
C ASP A 209 -7.67 -31.86 -18.38
N TYR A 210 -7.60 -32.06 -17.06
CA TYR A 210 -8.74 -32.27 -16.17
C TYR A 210 -8.43 -31.74 -14.78
N VAL A 211 -9.41 -31.09 -14.14
CA VAL A 211 -9.26 -30.52 -12.79
C VAL A 211 -10.31 -31.13 -11.87
N SER A 212 -9.84 -31.83 -10.84
CA SER A 212 -10.66 -32.30 -9.72
C SER A 212 -10.41 -31.49 -8.45
N VAL A 213 -11.27 -31.63 -7.45
CA VAL A 213 -11.04 -31.05 -6.12
C VAL A 213 -9.66 -31.45 -5.55
N GLN A 214 -9.29 -32.73 -5.69
CA GLN A 214 -7.99 -33.22 -5.21
C GLN A 214 -6.82 -32.60 -5.98
N THR A 215 -6.98 -32.38 -7.28
CA THR A 215 -5.99 -31.70 -8.12
C THR A 215 -5.75 -30.27 -7.62
N LEU A 216 -6.82 -29.53 -7.31
CA LEU A 216 -6.72 -28.18 -6.76
C LEU A 216 -6.10 -28.18 -5.37
N GLU A 217 -6.51 -29.08 -4.48
CA GLU A 217 -5.95 -29.19 -3.12
C GLU A 217 -4.44 -29.45 -3.17
N GLN A 218 -3.97 -30.39 -4.00
CA GLN A 218 -2.54 -30.67 -4.16
C GLN A 218 -1.79 -29.49 -4.78
N PHE A 219 -2.33 -28.90 -5.84
CA PHE A 219 -1.71 -27.79 -6.55
C PHE A 219 -1.55 -26.55 -5.65
N THR A 220 -2.61 -26.22 -4.90
CA THR A 220 -2.60 -25.06 -4.01
C THR A 220 -1.70 -25.25 -2.79
N ASP A 221 -1.65 -26.46 -2.21
CA ASP A 221 -0.73 -26.80 -1.12
C ASP A 221 0.74 -26.69 -1.55
N ASP A 222 1.08 -27.18 -2.75
CA ASP A 222 2.43 -27.05 -3.31
C ASP A 222 2.82 -25.58 -3.57
N LEU A 223 1.88 -24.76 -4.04
CA LEU A 223 2.10 -23.32 -4.25
C LEU A 223 2.28 -22.58 -2.92
N ALA A 224 1.44 -22.85 -1.93
CA ALA A 224 1.53 -22.24 -0.60
C ALA A 224 2.87 -22.57 0.08
N LYS A 225 3.34 -23.80 -0.05
CA LYS A 225 4.64 -24.25 0.49
C LYS A 225 5.86 -23.71 -0.26
N SER A 226 5.67 -23.11 -1.43
CA SER A 226 6.78 -22.61 -2.25
C SER A 226 7.47 -21.37 -1.67
N GLY A 227 6.81 -20.64 -0.77
CA GLY A 227 7.31 -19.39 -0.19
C GLY A 227 7.42 -18.23 -1.17
N LYS A 228 6.93 -18.40 -2.41
CA LYS A 228 6.91 -17.33 -3.41
C LYS A 228 5.73 -16.40 -3.16
N ALA A 229 5.96 -15.10 -3.36
CA ALA A 229 4.88 -14.12 -3.37
C ALA A 229 4.05 -14.29 -4.65
N ILE A 230 2.86 -14.89 -4.52
CA ILE A 230 1.93 -15.12 -5.62
C ILE A 230 0.83 -14.06 -5.54
N PHE A 231 0.62 -13.36 -6.64
CA PHE A 231 -0.46 -12.37 -6.74
C PHE A 231 -1.77 -13.05 -7.12
N ARG A 232 -1.76 -13.84 -8.20
CA ARG A 232 -2.97 -14.47 -8.74
C ARG A 232 -2.63 -15.69 -9.59
N VAL A 233 -3.51 -16.68 -9.59
CA VAL A 233 -3.35 -17.95 -10.31
C VAL A 233 -4.56 -18.22 -11.20
N LEU A 234 -4.32 -18.41 -12.49
CA LEU A 234 -5.32 -18.88 -13.45
C LEU A 234 -5.17 -20.38 -13.65
N CYS A 235 -6.17 -21.14 -13.21
CA CYS A 235 -6.32 -22.56 -13.50
C CYS A 235 -7.24 -22.70 -14.71
N ILE A 236 -6.71 -23.22 -15.82
CA ILE A 236 -7.42 -23.29 -17.10
C ILE A 236 -7.54 -24.74 -17.52
N SER A 237 -8.75 -25.19 -17.79
CA SER A 237 -9.01 -26.56 -18.25
C SER A 237 -10.20 -26.61 -19.19
N LYS A 238 -10.21 -27.61 -20.06
CA LYS A 238 -11.39 -27.96 -20.85
C LYS A 238 -12.43 -28.72 -20.03
N ASN A 239 -11.98 -29.42 -19.00
CA ASN A 239 -12.82 -30.30 -18.19
C ASN A 239 -12.57 -30.09 -16.69
N TYR A 240 -13.64 -29.89 -15.94
CA TYR A 240 -13.66 -29.84 -14.47
C TYR A 240 -14.56 -30.95 -13.94
N ASP A 241 -14.31 -31.42 -12.73
CA ASP A 241 -15.21 -32.38 -12.08
C ASP A 241 -16.60 -31.77 -11.83
N GLU A 242 -17.61 -32.63 -11.65
CA GLU A 242 -18.99 -32.19 -11.41
C GLU A 242 -19.13 -31.38 -10.12
N GLN A 243 -18.31 -31.64 -9.10
CA GLN A 243 -18.38 -30.94 -7.82
C GLN A 243 -17.98 -29.47 -7.97
N LEU A 244 -16.93 -29.20 -8.76
CA LEU A 244 -16.45 -27.88 -9.13
C LEU A 244 -17.41 -27.14 -10.08
N GLN A 245 -18.32 -27.85 -10.73
CA GLN A 245 -19.38 -27.25 -11.56
C GLN A 245 -20.72 -27.12 -10.83
N SER A 246 -20.80 -27.57 -9.58
CA SER A 246 -22.02 -27.56 -8.79
C SER A 246 -22.10 -26.37 -7.82
N SER A 247 -23.20 -26.26 -7.09
CA SER A 247 -23.34 -25.29 -5.99
C SER A 247 -22.32 -25.49 -4.86
N GLN A 248 -21.58 -26.59 -4.84
CA GLN A 248 -20.53 -26.87 -3.85
C GLN A 248 -19.22 -26.11 -4.12
N LEU A 249 -19.03 -25.57 -5.33
CA LEU A 249 -17.81 -24.86 -5.73
C LEU A 249 -17.39 -23.79 -4.73
N SER A 250 -18.33 -22.92 -4.31
CA SER A 250 -18.02 -21.85 -3.35
C SER A 250 -17.50 -22.38 -2.01
N SER A 251 -18.05 -23.50 -1.52
CA SER A 251 -17.61 -24.11 -0.26
C SER A 251 -16.25 -24.80 -0.41
N ILE A 252 -15.98 -25.39 -1.58
CA ILE A 252 -14.68 -25.97 -1.90
C ILE A 252 -13.61 -24.87 -1.94
N MET A 253 -13.85 -23.79 -2.67
CA MET A 253 -12.91 -22.66 -2.77
C MET A 253 -12.65 -22.00 -1.41
N GLN A 254 -13.67 -21.87 -0.55
CA GLN A 254 -13.48 -21.39 0.82
C GLN A 254 -12.64 -22.34 1.68
N ARG A 255 -12.81 -23.66 1.52
CA ARG A 255 -12.07 -24.67 2.28
C ARG A 255 -10.59 -24.69 1.93
N LEU A 256 -10.21 -24.31 0.70
CA LEU A 256 -8.81 -24.22 0.28
C LEU A 256 -8.01 -23.15 1.06
N ASN A 257 -8.68 -22.16 1.65
CA ASN A 257 -8.09 -21.12 2.51
C ASN A 257 -6.77 -20.54 1.94
N LEU A 258 -6.86 -19.99 0.73
CA LEU A 258 -5.71 -19.53 -0.05
C LEU A 258 -5.24 -18.14 0.39
N ASP A 259 -3.91 -17.95 0.45
CA ASP A 259 -3.27 -16.64 0.68
C ASP A 259 -3.14 -15.79 -0.61
N PHE A 260 -3.61 -16.33 -1.74
CA PHE A 260 -3.55 -15.71 -3.06
C PHE A 260 -4.87 -15.90 -3.81
N ASP A 261 -5.13 -15.05 -4.80
CA ASP A 261 -6.33 -15.16 -5.63
C ASP A 261 -6.18 -16.30 -6.64
N MET A 262 -7.21 -17.13 -6.79
CA MET A 262 -7.24 -18.23 -7.75
C MET A 262 -8.54 -18.21 -8.53
N ASP A 263 -8.43 -18.17 -9.85
CA ASP A 263 -9.54 -18.14 -10.78
C ASP A 263 -9.60 -19.45 -11.57
N LEU A 264 -10.80 -19.99 -11.76
CA LEU A 264 -11.05 -21.21 -12.53
C LEU A 264 -11.71 -20.83 -13.87
N ILE A 265 -11.09 -21.25 -14.97
CA ILE A 265 -11.50 -20.83 -16.31
C ILE A 265 -11.68 -22.08 -17.19
N PHE A 266 -12.87 -22.20 -17.77
CA PHE A 266 -13.12 -23.11 -18.88
C PHE A 266 -12.49 -22.58 -20.14
N GLU A 267 -11.77 -23.45 -20.85
CA GLU A 267 -11.33 -23.19 -22.22
C GLU A 267 -12.14 -24.06 -23.18
N ASP A 268 -12.70 -23.42 -24.20
CA ASP A 268 -13.35 -24.07 -25.33
C ASP A 268 -12.68 -23.67 -26.66
N GLU A 269 -13.10 -24.25 -27.77
CA GLU A 269 -12.56 -23.96 -29.10
C GLU A 269 -12.72 -22.48 -29.50
N GLN A 270 -13.78 -21.84 -29.00
CA GLN A 270 -14.15 -20.46 -29.36
C GLN A 270 -13.59 -19.40 -28.40
N GLY A 271 -13.15 -19.78 -27.20
CA GLY A 271 -12.69 -18.82 -26.21
C GLY A 271 -12.61 -19.35 -24.78
N TYR A 272 -12.76 -18.44 -23.83
CA TYR A 272 -12.69 -18.73 -22.40
C TYR A 272 -14.05 -18.48 -21.73
N SER A 273 -14.35 -19.17 -20.64
CA SER A 273 -15.56 -18.96 -19.85
C SER A 273 -15.25 -19.10 -18.38
N MET A 274 -15.85 -18.26 -17.55
CA MET A 274 -15.50 -18.18 -16.15
C MET A 274 -16.29 -19.19 -15.32
N LEU A 275 -15.58 -20.04 -14.58
CA LEU A 275 -16.19 -20.95 -13.60
C LEU A 275 -16.16 -20.34 -12.19
N TRP A 276 -15.03 -19.74 -11.81
CA TRP A 276 -14.87 -19.07 -10.52
C TRP A 276 -13.92 -17.88 -10.62
N ILE A 277 -14.21 -16.82 -9.87
CA ILE A 277 -13.34 -15.65 -9.70
C ILE A 277 -13.26 -15.34 -8.21
N ASN A 278 -12.04 -15.15 -7.71
CA ASN A 278 -11.80 -14.63 -6.35
C ASN A 278 -11.73 -13.10 -6.36
#